data_AF-A0A1L3GGC2-F1
#
_entry.id   AF-A0A1L3GGC2-F1
#
_cell.length_a   1.000
_cell.length_b   1.000
_cell.length_c   1.000
_cell.angle_alpha   90.00
_cell.angle_beta   90.00
_cell.angle_gamma   90.00
#
_symmetry.space_group_name_H-M   'P 1'
#
loop_
_entity.id
_entity.type
_entity.pdbx_description
1 polymer ?
#
loop_
_entity_poly.entity_id
_entity_poly.type
_entity_poly.pdbx_seq_one_letter_code
_entity_poly.pdbx_strand_id
1 'polypeptide(L)'
;MDKKDGQKKSMYFRPGWARALDIMFRSLHIGVAGVMLGGVIFNQPLSDLHFWGRLTVVTGLGLVASELYQTRHWPYQGAGIMAMLHVGCVFLLHLWLQFAEQLLWAAMIIGATGSHMPRKYRHWSLLHRRVLE
;
A
#
# COMPACT_ATOMS: atom_id res chain seq x y z
N MET A 1 -13.83 42.32 25.74
CA MET A 1 -12.47 41.80 25.44
C MET A 1 -12.62 40.39 24.91
N ASP A 2 -12.13 40.21 23.70
CA ASP A 2 -12.59 39.26 22.69
C ASP A 2 -12.09 37.82 22.92
N LYS A 3 -13.00 36.85 22.86
CA LYS A 3 -12.71 35.41 22.92
C LYS A 3 -12.08 34.99 21.60
N LYS A 4 -10.77 34.75 21.58
CA LYS A 4 -10.12 34.05 20.46
C LYS A 4 -10.23 32.54 20.64
N ASP A 5 -11.46 32.06 20.40
CA ASP A 5 -11.72 30.72 19.90
C ASP A 5 -11.01 30.57 18.54
N GLY A 6 -9.94 29.78 18.49
CA GLY A 6 -9.12 29.72 17.28
C GLY A 6 -8.19 28.52 17.11
N GLN A 7 -8.26 27.51 17.99
CA GLN A 7 -7.56 26.23 17.75
C GLN A 7 -8.54 25.19 17.20
N LYS A 8 -8.84 25.27 15.89
CA LYS A 8 -9.30 24.11 15.13
C LYS A 8 -8.13 23.12 14.98
N LYS A 9 -7.78 22.43 16.07
CA LYS A 9 -7.12 21.12 15.96
C LYS A 9 -8.24 20.09 15.84
N SER A 10 -8.71 19.84 14.61
CA SER A 10 -9.37 18.56 14.32
C SER A 10 -8.28 17.49 14.37
N MET A 11 -7.88 17.14 15.60
CA MET A 11 -7.06 15.99 15.87
C MET A 11 -7.92 14.79 15.47
N TYR A 12 -7.69 14.27 14.25
CA TYR A 12 -8.24 12.99 13.82
C TYR A 12 -7.81 11.95 14.85
N PHE A 13 -8.68 11.68 15.83
CA PHE A 13 -8.44 10.68 16.86
C PHE A 13 -8.53 9.33 16.18
N ARG A 14 -7.38 8.77 15.78
CA ARG A 14 -7.31 7.42 15.21
C ARG A 14 -7.51 6.44 16.37
N PRO A 15 -8.63 5.71 16.43
CA PRO A 15 -8.81 4.74 17.49
C PRO A 15 -7.76 3.62 17.33
N GLY A 16 -7.21 3.15 18.45
CA GLY A 16 -6.08 2.21 18.44
C GLY A 16 -6.36 0.91 17.65
N TRP A 17 -7.63 0.48 17.61
CA TRP A 17 -8.05 -0.67 16.82
C TRP A 17 -7.84 -0.49 15.30
N ALA A 18 -8.00 0.73 14.77
CA ALA A 18 -7.79 0.99 13.35
C ALA A 18 -6.31 0.86 12.98
N ARG A 19 -5.41 1.26 13.89
CA ARG A 19 -3.97 1.04 13.72
C ARG A 19 -3.60 -0.43 13.81
N ALA A 20 -4.23 -1.18 14.72
CA ALA A 20 -4.03 -2.62 14.82
C ALA A 20 -4.47 -3.33 13.53
N LEU A 21 -5.64 -2.97 12.98
CA LEU A 21 -6.12 -3.49 11.71
C LEU A 21 -5.18 -3.18 10.54
N ASP A 22 -4.67 -1.95 10.43
CA ASP A 22 -3.70 -1.58 9.38
C ASP A 22 -2.43 -2.46 9.46
N ILE A 23 -1.92 -2.71 10.67
CA ILE A 23 -0.78 -3.60 10.88
C ILE A 23 -1.12 -5.02 10.46
N MET A 24 -2.27 -5.54 10.90
CA MET A 24 -2.72 -6.89 10.56
C MET A 24 -2.88 -7.08 9.05
N PHE A 25 -3.55 -6.15 8.37
CA PHE A 25 -3.71 -6.19 6.91
C PHE A 25 -2.36 -6.15 6.20
N ARG A 26 -1.43 -5.31 6.66
CA ARG A 26 -0.09 -5.21 6.06
C ARG A 26 0.72 -6.49 6.28
N SER A 27 0.71 -7.03 7.49
CA SER A 27 1.39 -8.29 7.80
C SER A 27 0.81 -9.45 6.99
N LEU A 28 -0.51 -9.54 6.90
CA LEU A 28 -1.18 -10.58 6.14
C LEU A 28 -0.91 -10.42 4.63
N HIS A 29 -0.94 -9.20 4.10
CA HIS A 29 -0.61 -8.93 2.70
C HIS A 29 0.82 -9.34 2.36
N ILE A 30 1.81 -8.97 3.19
CA ILE A 30 3.21 -9.38 3.00
C ILE A 30 3.34 -10.91 3.05
N GLY A 31 2.65 -11.58 3.98
CA GLY A 31 2.67 -13.04 4.09
C GLY A 31 2.13 -13.73 2.83
N VAL A 32 0.94 -13.33 2.37
CA VAL A 32 0.31 -13.88 1.16
C VAL A 32 1.12 -13.54 -0.10
N ALA A 33 1.65 -12.32 -0.21
CA ALA A 33 2.52 -11.92 -1.32
C ALA A 33 3.84 -12.74 -1.34
N GLY A 34 4.40 -13.05 -0.17
CA GLY A 34 5.57 -13.91 -0.04
C GLY A 34 5.29 -15.35 -0.47
N VAL A 35 4.12 -15.91 -0.10
CA VAL A 35 3.68 -17.22 -0.58
C VAL A 35 3.51 -17.22 -2.10
N MET A 36 2.94 -16.15 -2.67
CA MET A 36 2.76 -16.01 -4.11
C MET A 36 4.12 -15.94 -4.85
N LEU A 37 5.07 -15.14 -4.35
CA LEU A 37 6.43 -15.06 -4.91
C LEU A 37 7.13 -16.42 -4.83
N GLY A 38 7.09 -17.08 -3.66
CA GLY A 38 7.66 -18.41 -3.50
C GLY A 38 7.03 -19.44 -4.44
N GLY A 39 5.70 -19.42 -4.57
CA GLY A 39 4.96 -20.29 -5.48
C GLY A 39 5.37 -20.13 -6.94
N VAL A 40 5.64 -18.90 -7.39
CA VAL A 40 6.17 -18.63 -8.74
C VAL A 40 7.61 -19.13 -8.88
N ILE A 41 8.48 -18.86 -7.91
CA ILE A 41 9.89 -19.31 -7.94
C ILE A 41 10.00 -20.84 -7.97
N PHE A 42 9.15 -21.53 -7.19
CA PHE A 42 9.13 -23.00 -7.11
C PHE A 42 8.26 -23.66 -8.18
N ASN A 43 7.77 -22.92 -9.18
CA ASN A 43 6.92 -23.42 -10.26
C ASN A 43 5.72 -24.25 -9.77
N GLN A 44 5.06 -23.80 -8.70
CA GLN A 44 3.88 -24.47 -8.16
C GLN A 44 2.69 -24.41 -9.14
N PRO A 45 1.76 -25.38 -9.07
CA PRO A 45 0.59 -25.42 -9.93
C PRO A 45 -0.23 -24.13 -9.85
N LEU A 46 -0.68 -23.62 -11.00
CA LEU A 46 -1.51 -22.42 -11.07
C LEU A 46 -2.80 -22.55 -10.24
N SER A 47 -3.35 -23.76 -10.11
CA SER A 47 -4.55 -24.03 -9.30
C SER A 47 -4.41 -23.54 -7.86
N ASP A 48 -3.23 -23.75 -7.27
CA ASP A 48 -2.95 -23.39 -5.89
C ASP A 48 -2.62 -21.89 -5.79
N LEU A 49 -1.91 -21.36 -6.79
CA LEU A 49 -1.58 -19.93 -6.89
C LEU A 49 -2.82 -19.05 -7.07
N HIS A 50 -3.89 -19.52 -7.72
CA HIS A 50 -5.09 -18.71 -7.94
C HIS A 50 -5.74 -18.27 -6.62
N PHE A 51 -5.75 -19.13 -5.61
CA PHE A 51 -6.28 -18.79 -4.30
C PHE A 51 -5.44 -17.70 -3.63
N TRP A 52 -4.12 -17.89 -3.60
CA TRP A 52 -3.17 -16.93 -3.02
C TRP A 52 -3.15 -15.60 -3.79
N GLY A 53 -3.22 -15.63 -5.12
CA GLY A 53 -3.31 -14.44 -5.96
C GLY A 53 -4.55 -13.60 -5.65
N ARG A 54 -5.73 -14.25 -5.50
CA ARG A 54 -6.95 -13.54 -5.09
C ARG A 54 -6.80 -12.92 -3.70
N LEU A 55 -6.22 -13.65 -2.75
CA LEU A 55 -5.95 -13.10 -1.41
C LEU A 55 -4.99 -11.90 -1.46
N THR A 56 -3.94 -11.95 -2.29
CA THR A 56 -2.99 -10.85 -2.45
C THR A 56 -3.71 -9.60 -2.97
N VAL A 57 -4.59 -9.77 -3.97
CA VAL A 57 -5.39 -8.67 -4.53
C VAL A 57 -6.37 -8.11 -3.49
N VAL A 58 -7.13 -8.96 -2.80
CA VAL A 58 -8.11 -8.53 -1.79
C VAL A 58 -7.44 -7.76 -0.66
N THR A 59 -6.31 -8.26 -0.17
CA THR A 59 -5.57 -7.63 0.95
C THR A 59 -4.89 -6.34 0.52
N GLY A 60 -4.37 -6.27 -0.71
CA GLY A 60 -3.81 -5.05 -1.29
C GLY A 60 -4.88 -3.98 -1.50
N LEU A 61 -6.05 -4.34 -2.04
CA LEU A 61 -7.18 -3.41 -2.18
C LEU A 61 -7.68 -2.91 -0.82
N GLY A 62 -7.74 -3.78 0.19
CA GLY A 62 -8.09 -3.39 1.56
C GLY A 62 -7.14 -2.34 2.13
N LEU A 63 -5.83 -2.48 1.90
CA LEU A 63 -4.83 -1.49 2.31
C LEU A 63 -4.99 -0.15 1.57
N VAL A 64 -5.20 -0.18 0.25
CA VAL A 64 -5.43 1.04 -0.54
C VAL A 64 -6.71 1.74 -0.09
N ALA A 65 -7.79 1.00 0.18
CA ALA A 65 -9.04 1.55 0.67
C ALA A 65 -8.89 2.17 2.07
N SER A 66 -8.14 1.53 2.99
CA SER A 66 -7.86 2.07 4.32
C SER A 66 -7.11 3.41 4.23
N GLU A 67 -6.08 3.48 3.39
CA GLU A 67 -5.28 4.69 3.20
C GLU A 67 -6.10 5.82 2.55
N LEU A 68 -6.91 5.50 1.54
CA LEU A 68 -7.78 6.47 0.87
C LEU A 68 -8.87 7.01 1.81
N TYR A 69 -9.42 6.16 2.67
CA TYR A 69 -10.38 6.56 3.71
C TYR A 69 -9.76 7.53 4.73
N GLN A 70 -8.47 7.33 5.05
CA GLN A 70 -7.77 8.18 6.01
C GLN A 70 -7.40 9.54 5.42
N THR A 71 -6.88 9.58 4.18
CA THR A 71 -6.36 10.82 3.59
C THR A 71 -6.78 10.92 2.12
N ARG A 72 -7.71 11.84 1.80
CA ARG A 72 -8.13 12.06 0.40
C ARG A 72 -7.02 12.56 -0.53
N HIS A 73 -5.97 13.16 0.02
CA HIS A 73 -4.79 13.63 -0.73
C HIS A 73 -3.73 12.55 -0.93
N TRP A 74 -3.88 11.38 -0.30
CA TRP A 74 -2.95 10.25 -0.37
C TRP A 74 -2.50 9.87 -1.79
N PRO A 75 -3.37 9.77 -2.82
CA PRO A 75 -2.92 9.35 -4.15
C PRO A 75 -1.89 10.30 -4.78
N TYR A 76 -1.86 11.57 -4.36
CA TYR A 76 -0.91 12.57 -4.87
C TYR A 76 0.36 12.68 -4.02
N GLN A 77 0.40 12.01 -2.86
CA GLN A 77 1.56 11.96 -1.97
C GLN A 77 2.53 10.85 -2.42
N GLY A 78 3.81 10.98 -2.06
CA GLY A 78 4.82 9.95 -2.33
C GLY A 78 4.40 8.54 -1.88
N ALA A 79 3.66 8.43 -0.78
CA ALA A 79 3.07 7.17 -0.31
C ALA A 79 2.10 6.56 -1.34
N GLY A 80 1.16 7.35 -1.85
CA GLY A 80 0.16 6.91 -2.82
C GLY A 80 0.79 6.54 -4.16
N ILE A 81 1.79 7.30 -4.61
CA ILE A 81 2.53 7.00 -5.84
C ILE A 81 3.24 5.66 -5.75
N MET A 82 3.93 5.39 -4.63
CA MET A 82 4.59 4.09 -4.44
C MET A 82 3.59 2.94 -4.36
N ALA A 83 2.44 3.15 -3.70
CA ALA A 83 1.38 2.15 -3.69
C ALA A 83 0.77 1.93 -5.09
N MET A 84 0.59 2.99 -5.88
CA MET A 84 0.14 2.90 -7.28
C MET A 84 1.17 2.17 -8.16
N LEU A 85 2.47 2.41 -7.98
CA LEU A 85 3.53 1.68 -8.67
C LEU A 85 3.51 0.19 -8.30
N HIS A 86 3.36 -0.12 -7.01
CA HIS A 86 3.22 -1.50 -6.53
C HIS A 86 2.00 -2.20 -7.15
N VAL A 87 0.83 -1.55 -7.11
CA VAL A 87 -0.40 -2.07 -7.74
C VAL A 87 -0.23 -2.20 -9.25
N GLY A 88 0.47 -1.27 -9.90
CA GLY A 88 0.82 -1.33 -11.30
C GLY A 88 1.64 -2.59 -11.63
N CYS A 89 2.66 -2.92 -10.84
CA CYS A 89 3.42 -4.17 -11.03
C CYS A 89 2.53 -5.41 -10.91
N VAL A 90 1.63 -5.45 -9.92
CA VAL A 90 0.69 -6.58 -9.75
C VAL A 90 -0.34 -6.64 -10.89
N PHE A 91 -0.75 -5.51 -11.44
CA PHE A 91 -1.63 -5.47 -12.61
C PHE A 91 -0.90 -5.96 -13.86
N LEU A 92 0.33 -5.53 -14.09
CA LEU A 92 1.18 -5.98 -15.20
C LEU A 92 1.45 -7.49 -15.14
N LEU A 93 1.48 -8.07 -13.95
CA LEU A 93 1.57 -9.53 -13.77
C LEU A 93 0.46 -10.28 -14.49
N HIS A 94 -0.77 -9.74 -14.47
CA HIS A 94 -1.93 -10.35 -15.12
C HIS A 94 -1.84 -10.26 -16.65
N LEU A 95 -1.12 -9.27 -17.18
CA LEU A 95 -0.91 -9.09 -18.63
C LEU A 95 0.29 -9.91 -19.13
N TRP A 96 1.35 -10.01 -18.33
CA TRP A 96 2.61 -10.65 -18.71
C TRP A 96 3.06 -11.68 -17.68
N LEU A 97 2.38 -12.83 -17.66
CA LEU A 97 2.73 -13.98 -16.83
C LEU A 97 4.16 -14.50 -17.08
N GLN A 98 4.70 -14.29 -18.29
CA GLN A 98 6.08 -14.64 -18.65
C GLN A 98 7.14 -13.90 -17.81
N PHE A 99 6.80 -12.73 -17.27
CA PHE A 99 7.68 -11.93 -16.41
C PHE A 99 7.19 -11.94 -14.95
N ALA A 100 6.42 -12.95 -14.55
CA ALA A 100 5.77 -12.98 -13.24
C ALA A 100 6.78 -12.90 -12.09
N GLU A 101 7.90 -13.62 -12.19
CA GLU A 101 8.95 -13.60 -11.18
C GLU A 101 9.55 -12.20 -11.01
N GLN A 102 9.94 -11.55 -12.10
CA GLN A 102 10.57 -10.24 -12.07
C GLN A 102 9.60 -9.15 -11.59
N LEU A 103 8.34 -9.23 -11.99
CA LEU A 103 7.29 -8.30 -11.57
C LEU A 103 6.94 -8.45 -10.08
N LEU A 104 6.92 -9.69 -9.55
CA LEU A 104 6.70 -9.92 -8.11
C LEU A 104 7.88 -9.42 -7.28
N TRP A 105 9.12 -9.63 -7.73
CA TRP A 105 10.30 -9.04 -7.10
C TRP A 105 10.25 -7.51 -7.08
N ALA A 106 9.93 -6.91 -8.23
CA ALA A 106 9.78 -5.45 -8.33
C ALA A 106 8.69 -4.94 -7.37
N ALA A 107 7.52 -5.59 -7.34
CA ALA A 107 6.43 -5.25 -6.42
C ALA A 107 6.88 -5.32 -4.95
N MET A 108 7.58 -6.39 -4.56
CA MET A 108 8.16 -6.55 -3.22
C MET A 108 9.12 -5.42 -2.86
N ILE A 109 10.08 -5.11 -3.74
CA ILE A 109 11.07 -4.06 -3.52
C ILE A 109 10.40 -2.68 -3.38
N ILE A 110 9.44 -2.37 -4.26
CA ILE A 110 8.68 -1.11 -4.21
C ILE A 110 7.88 -1.03 -2.89
N GLY A 111 7.22 -2.12 -2.49
CA GLY A 111 6.44 -2.19 -1.24
C GLY A 111 7.31 -1.99 0.00
N ALA A 112 8.48 -2.64 0.04
CA ALA A 112 9.44 -2.50 1.14
C ALA A 112 10.01 -1.07 1.19
N THR A 113 10.45 -0.54 0.05
CA THR A 113 11.01 0.82 -0.05
C THR A 113 9.96 1.87 0.34
N GLY A 114 8.72 1.72 -0.13
CA GLY A 114 7.61 2.59 0.23
C GLY A 114 7.31 2.57 1.73
N SER A 115 7.44 1.42 2.39
CA SER A 115 7.20 1.26 3.82
C SER A 115 8.29 1.90 4.70
N HIS A 116 9.54 1.91 4.24
CA HIS A 116 10.67 2.54 4.93
C HIS A 116 10.93 4.00 4.53
N MET A 117 10.03 4.59 3.73
CA MET A 117 10.21 5.93 3.21
C MET A 117 10.17 7.00 4.32
N PRO A 118 11.14 7.93 4.37
CA PRO A 118 11.14 9.01 5.35
C PRO A 118 9.89 9.88 5.24
N ARG A 119 9.37 10.35 6.39
CA ARG A 119 8.12 11.14 6.49
C ARG A 119 8.06 12.34 5.52
N LYS A 120 9.21 12.97 5.24
CA LYS A 120 9.34 14.09 4.31
C LYS A 120 8.92 13.71 2.89
N TYR A 121 9.31 12.55 2.39
CA TYR A 121 8.97 12.07 1.04
C TYR A 121 7.58 11.43 1.00
N ARG A 122 7.20 10.76 2.09
CA ARG A 122 5.91 10.06 2.21
C ARG A 122 4.72 11.00 2.05
N HIS A 123 4.80 12.20 2.63
CA HIS A 123 3.75 13.23 2.60
C HIS A 123 3.99 14.34 1.58
N TRP A 124 5.04 14.22 0.78
CA TRP A 124 5.32 15.19 -0.27
C TRP A 124 4.35 15.00 -1.42
N SER A 125 3.57 16.04 -1.74
CA SER A 125 2.63 16.02 -2.85
C SER A 125 3.34 16.44 -4.13
N LEU A 126 3.34 15.58 -5.15
CA LEU A 126 3.86 15.91 -6.48
C LEU A 126 3.09 17.09 -7.10
N LEU A 127 1.76 17.11 -6.91
CA LEU A 127 0.86 18.10 -7.50
C LEU A 127 1.03 19.48 -6.85
N HIS A 128 1.16 19.53 -5.52
CA HIS A 128 1.31 20.80 -4.80
C HIS A 128 2.78 21.20 -4.59
N ARG A 129 3.75 20.34 -4.99
CA ARG A 129 5.20 20.43 -4.74
C ARG A 129 5.56 20.78 -3.29
N ARG A 130 4.70 20.42 -2.34
CA ARG A 130 4.78 20.77 -0.92
C ARG A 130 4.40 19.56 -0.07
N VAL A 131 4.90 19.52 1.16
CA VAL A 131 4.49 18.51 2.14
C VAL A 131 3.07 18.86 2.60
N LEU A 132 2.13 17.94 2.40
CA LEU A 132 0.76 18.07 2.90
C LEU A 132 0.70 17.34 4.23
N GLU A 133 0.50 18.09 5.32
CA GLU A 133 0.33 17.53 6.68
C GLU A 133 -1.05 16.90 6.90
#